data_AF-A0A1I3XH56-F1
#
_entry.id   AF-A0A1I3XH56-F1
#
_cell.length_a   1.000
_cell.length_b   1.000
_cell.length_c   1.000
_cell.angle_alpha   90.00
_cell.angle_beta   90.00
_cell.angle_gamma   90.00
#
_symmetry.space_group_name_H-M   'P 1'
#
loop_
_entity.id
_entity.type
_entity.pdbx_description
1 polymer ?
#
loop_
_entity_poly.entity_id
_entity_poly.type
_entity_poly.pdbx_seq_one_letter_code
_entity_poly.pdbx_strand_id
1 'polypeptide(L)' 'MSLANHLEELQRKHGDIEREIDEALLHPSVDDLEIVKLKRRKLALKDEIEKLRSQPTTH' A
#
# COMPACT_ATOMS: atom_id res chain seq x y z
N MET A 1 -16.14 -12.23 8.32
CA MET A 1 -15.31 -11.15 7.74
C MET A 1 -14.97 -11.57 6.31
N SER A 2 -15.52 -10.90 5.31
CA SER A 2 -15.40 -11.29 3.90
C SER A 2 -14.03 -10.88 3.34
N LEU A 3 -13.56 -11.61 2.33
CA LEU A 3 -12.38 -11.26 1.52
C LEU A 3 -12.45 -9.80 1.02
N ALA A 4 -13.65 -9.31 0.71
CA ALA A 4 -13.92 -7.95 0.29
C ALA A 4 -13.51 -6.90 1.35
N ASN A 5 -13.78 -7.15 2.63
CA ASN A 5 -13.44 -6.20 3.70
C ASN A 5 -11.92 -6.07 3.86
N HIS A 6 -11.20 -7.19 3.74
CA HIS A 6 -9.75 -7.18 3.81
C HIS A 6 -9.11 -6.46 2.62
N LEU A 7 -9.68 -6.65 1.42
CA LEU A 7 -9.22 -5.97 0.21
C LEU A 7 -9.47 -4.46 0.28
N GLU A 8 -10.62 -4.02 0.82
CA GLU A 8 -10.92 -2.61 1.03
C GLU A 8 -9.95 -1.96 2.04
N GLU A 9 -9.65 -2.64 3.16
CA GLU A 9 -8.67 -2.15 4.13
C GLU A 9 -7.27 -2.01 3.53
N LEU A 10 -6.82 -2.99 2.72
CA LEU A 10 -5.53 -2.92 2.05
C LEU A 10 -5.49 -1.79 1.03
N GLN A 11 -6.58 -1.56 0.28
CA GLN A 11 -6.68 -0.45 -0.65
C GLN A 11 -6.64 0.91 0.05
N ARG A 12 -7.33 1.06 1.21
CA ARG A 12 -7.24 2.29 2.01
C ARG A 12 -5.81 2.54 2.48
N LYS A 13 -5.15 1.54 3.08
CA LYS A 13 -3.76 1.64 3.52
C LYS A 13 -2.81 1.98 2.38
N HIS A 14 -3.02 1.42 1.19
CA HIS A 14 -2.22 1.75 0.02
C HIS A 14 -2.37 3.22 -0.37
N GLY A 15 -3.61 3.74 -0.36
CA GLY A 15 -3.88 5.15 -0.64
C GLY A 15 -3.28 6.10 0.41
N ASP A 16 -3.32 5.72 1.69
CA ASP A 16 -2.72 6.53 2.75
C ASP A 16 -1.19 6.63 2.60
N ILE A 17 -0.52 5.51 2.31
CA ILE A 17 0.93 5.50 2.05
C ILE A 17 1.28 6.33 0.81
N GLU A 18 0.43 6.33 -0.21
CA GLU A 18 0.65 7.15 -1.40
C GLU A 18 0.61 8.65 -1.07
N ARG A 19 -0.32 9.07 -0.21
CA ARG A 19 -0.39 10.46 0.28
C ARG A 19 0.81 10.82 1.16
N GLU A 20 1.23 9.91 2.05
CA GLU A 20 2.44 10.10 2.86
C GLU A 20 3.69 10.27 1.97
N ILE A 21 3.80 9.52 0.87
CA ILE A 21 4.90 9.67 -0.09
C ILE A 21 4.85 11.02 -0.79
N ASP A 22 3.67 11.47 -1.21
CA ASP A 22 3.53 12.76 -1.88
C ASP A 22 3.88 13.93 -0.94
N GLU A 23 3.38 13.89 0.30
CA GLU A 23 3.74 14.87 1.35
C GLU A 23 5.24 14.85 1.66
N ALA A 24 5.83 13.66 1.74
CA ALA A 24 7.25 13.48 1.93
C ALA A 24 8.08 14.05 0.78
N LEU A 25 7.65 13.86 -0.48
CA LEU A 25 8.31 14.42 -1.67
C LEU A 25 8.17 15.94 -1.77
N LEU A 26 7.08 16.50 -1.25
CA LEU A 26 6.85 17.95 -1.16
C LEU A 26 7.76 18.62 -0.13
N HIS A 27 8.25 17.87 0.87
CA HIS A 27 9.16 18.36 1.89
C HIS A 27 10.63 18.02 1.56
N PRO A 28 11.45 18.97 1.07
CA PRO A 28 12.86 18.73 0.72
C PRO A 28 13.77 18.39 1.92
N SER A 29 13.25 18.52 3.15
CA SER A 29 13.95 18.14 4.39
C SER A 29 13.63 16.70 4.84
N VAL A 30 12.76 15.98 4.12
CA VAL A 30 12.48 14.57 4.42
C VAL A 30 13.66 13.72 3.97
N ASP A 31 14.01 12.77 4.83
CA ASP A 31 15.05 11.79 4.57
C ASP A 31 14.65 10.89 3.38
N ASP A 32 15.52 10.80 2.37
CA ASP A 32 15.34 9.88 1.24
C ASP A 32 15.09 8.43 1.71
N LEU A 33 15.64 8.04 2.87
CA LEU A 33 15.42 6.73 3.45
C LEU A 33 13.95 6.50 3.86
N GLU A 34 13.26 7.51 4.37
CA GLU A 34 11.82 7.46 4.68
C GLU A 34 11.01 7.23 3.39
N ILE A 35 11.30 7.98 2.33
CA ILE A 35 10.64 7.83 1.03
C ILE A 35 10.83 6.42 0.47
N VAL A 36 12.03 5.85 0.57
CA VAL A 36 12.32 4.48 0.14
C VAL A 36 11.55 3.45 0.97
N LYS A 37 11.45 3.64 2.30
CA LYS A 37 10.65 2.76 3.16
C LYS A 37 9.17 2.80 2.80
N LEU A 38 8.61 4.00 2.60
CA LEU A 38 7.22 4.18 2.22
C LEU A 38 6.92 3.52 0.86
N LYS A 39 7.79 3.73 -0.14
CA LYS A 39 7.67 3.08 -1.46
C LYS A 39 7.73 1.55 -1.36
N ARG A 40 8.60 0.99 -0.53
CA ARG A 40 8.66 -0.46 -0.28
C ARG A 40 7.38 -0.98 0.37
N ARG A 41 6.82 -0.24 1.32
CA ARG A 41 5.58 -0.61 1.99
C ARG A 41 4.37 -0.52 1.04
N LYS A 42 4.33 0.49 0.17
CA LYS A 42 3.36 0.61 -0.93
C LYS A 42 3.43 -0.60 -1.86
N LEU A 43 4.64 -1.01 -2.27
CA LEU A 43 4.83 -2.18 -3.12
C LEU A 43 4.34 -3.46 -2.44
N ALA A 44 4.68 -3.66 -1.16
CA ALA A 44 4.23 -4.84 -0.41
C ALA A 44 2.70 -4.93 -0.30
N LEU A 45 2.01 -3.81 -0.04
CA LEU A 45 0.55 -3.78 -0.03
C LEU A 45 -0.05 -4.08 -1.41
N LYS A 46 0.56 -3.54 -2.48
CA LYS A 46 0.13 -3.86 -3.85
C LYS A 46 0.28 -5.35 -4.13
N ASP A 47 1.41 -5.95 -3.77
CA ASP A 47 1.65 -7.39 -3.95
C ASP A 47 0.66 -8.23 -3.14
N GLU A 48 0.33 -7.80 -1.93
CA GLU A 48 -0.68 -8.47 -1.08
C GLU A 48 -2.08 -8.38 -1.70
N ILE A 49 -2.47 -7.21 -2.23
CA ILE A 49 -3.73 -7.03 -2.96
C ILE A 49 -3.77 -7.91 -4.21
N GLU A 50 -2.70 -7.93 -5.00
CA GLU A 50 -2.64 -8.77 -6.20
C GLU A 50 -2.67 -10.25 -5.84
N LYS A 51 -2.00 -10.67 -4.77
CA LYS A 51 -2.04 -12.04 -4.27
C LYS A 51 -3.44 -12.44 -3.78
N LEU A 52 -4.17 -11.53 -3.15
CA LEU A 52 -5.56 -11.77 -2.72
C LEU A 52 -6.53 -11.79 -3.91
N ARG A 53 -6.29 -10.96 -4.93
CA ARG A 53 -7.07 -10.97 -6.19
C ARG A 53 -6.79 -12.19 -7.05
N SER A 54 -5.53 -12.64 -7.08
CA SER A 54 -5.06 -13.76 -7.89
C SER A 54 -5.23 -15.10 -7.20
N GLN A 55 -5.55 -15.15 -5.90
CA GLN A 55 -6.02 -16.38 -5.29
C GLN A 55 -7.38 -16.69 -5.92
N PRO A 56 -7.49 -17.74 -6.77
CA PRO A 56 -8.80 -18.19 -7.19
C PRO A 56 -9.50 -18.59 -5.90
N THR A 57 -10.58 -17.89 -5.55
CA THR A 57 -11.52 -18.37 -4.56
C THR A 57 -12.12 -19.63 -5.16
N THR A 58 -11.46 -20.77 -4.96
CA THR A 58 -12.03 -22.09 -5.21
C THR A 58 -13.15 -22.24 -4.18
N HIS A 59 -14.35 -21.88 -4.60
CA HIS A 59 -15.61 -22.24 -3.96
C HIS A 59 -16.39 -23.12 -4.92
#